data_AF-A0ABC8M805-F1
#
_entry.id   AF-A0ABC8M805-F1
#
_cell.length_a   1.000
_cell.length_b   1.000
_cell.length_c   1.000
_cell.angle_alpha   90.00
_cell.angle_beta   90.00
_cell.angle_gamma   90.00
#
_symmetry.space_group_name_H-M   'P 1'
#
loop_
_entity.id
_entity.type
_entity.pdbx_description
1 polymer ?
#
loop_
_entity_poly.entity_id
_entity_poly.type
_entity_poly.pdbx_seq_one_letter_code
_entity_poly.pdbx_strand_id
1 'polypeptide(L)' 'MTKSILCAVFIILILGVMANEIQGNKCGEVLPQVDCGGGGACGALCRQLKHGIPQCLPTSNGKLACYCTYLCPP' A
#
# COMPACT_ATOMS: atom_id res chain seq x y z
N MET A 1 33.77 27.85 -1.60
CA MET A 1 33.18 26.68 -2.30
C MET A 1 32.36 25.76 -1.38
N THR A 2 32.66 25.68 -0.08
CA THR A 2 31.93 24.86 0.91
C THR A 2 30.45 25.19 1.10
N LYS A 3 30.05 26.47 0.98
CA LYS A 3 28.63 26.89 1.10
C LYS A 3 27.71 26.25 0.06
N SER A 4 28.20 26.05 -1.18
CA SER A 4 27.39 25.51 -2.27
C SER A 4 27.10 24.02 -2.09
N ILE A 5 28.08 23.28 -1.57
CA ILE A 5 27.99 21.84 -1.31
C ILE A 5 26.98 21.57 -0.18
N LEU A 6 27.01 22.39 0.89
CA LEU A 6 26.04 22.29 1.98
C LEU A 6 24.60 22.49 1.48
N CYS A 7 24.34 23.50 0.64
CA CYS A 7 23.01 23.71 0.08
C CYS A 7 22.52 22.53 -0.77
N ALA A 8 23.39 21.95 -1.59
CA ALA A 8 23.05 20.79 -2.41
C ALA A 8 22.67 19.58 -1.55
N VAL A 9 23.41 19.31 -0.47
CA VAL A 9 23.12 18.22 0.47
C VAL A 9 21.76 18.41 1.14
N PHE A 10 21.44 19.63 1.60
CA PHE A 10 20.14 19.92 2.21
C PHE A 10 18.96 19.71 1.24
N ILE A 11 19.11 20.11 -0.03
CA ILE A 11 18.06 19.93 -1.04
C ILE A 11 17.82 18.43 -1.32
N ILE A 12 18.89 17.63 -1.43
CA ILE A 12 18.78 16.18 -1.66
C ILE A 12 18.10 15.49 -0.47
N LEU A 13 18.43 15.89 0.78
CA LEU A 13 17.80 15.34 1.98
C LEU A 13 16.31 15.67 2.06
N ILE A 14 15.93 16.92 1.77
CA ILE A 14 14.51 17.33 1.77
C ILE A 14 13.75 16.57 0.68
N LEU A 15 14.28 16.49 -0.54
CA LEU A 15 13.63 15.74 -1.63
C LEU A 15 13.50 14.24 -1.31
N GLY A 16 14.51 13.64 -0.68
CA GLY A 16 14.49 12.23 -0.28
C GLY A 16 13.46 11.92 0.82
N VAL A 17 13.34 12.79 1.82
CA VAL A 17 12.33 12.66 2.89
C VAL A 17 10.91 12.82 2.33
N MET A 18 10.71 13.79 1.44
CA MET A 18 9.41 14.00 0.79
C MET A 18 9.04 12.79 -0.08
N ALA A 19 9.99 12.18 -0.81
CA ALA A 19 9.73 10.97 -1.59
C ALA A 19 9.35 9.74 -0.73
N ASN A 20 9.83 9.66 0.51
CA ASN A 20 9.45 8.60 1.45
C ASN A 20 8.01 8.77 1.95
N GLU A 21 7.58 10.01 2.21
CA GLU A 21 6.20 10.33 2.62
C GLU A 21 5.20 10.22 1.45
N ILE A 22 5.63 10.52 0.21
CA ILE A 22 4.77 10.46 -0.99
C ILE A 22 4.51 9.00 -1.42
N GLN A 23 5.42 8.07 -1.11
CA GLN A 23 5.13 6.64 -1.15
C GLN A 23 4.32 6.27 0.10
N GLY A 24 3.14 6.86 0.25
CA GLY A 24 2.27 6.69 1.41
C GLY A 24 2.26 5.23 1.86
N ASN A 25 2.50 5.04 3.17
CA ASN A 25 2.69 3.73 3.77
C ASN A 25 1.57 2.79 3.29
N LYS A 26 1.93 1.71 2.61
CA LYS A 26 0.94 0.79 2.05
C LYS A 26 0.58 -0.22 3.12
N CYS A 27 -0.64 -0.12 3.64
CA CYS A 27 -1.22 -1.08 4.55
C CYS A 27 -1.81 -2.23 3.73
N GLY A 28 -1.66 -3.45 4.24
CA GLY A 28 -2.28 -4.62 3.64
C GLY A 28 -2.92 -5.47 4.72
N GLU A 29 -4.17 -5.90 4.48
CA GLU A 29 -4.87 -6.80 5.39
C GLU A 29 -5.55 -7.93 4.61
N VAL A 30 -5.57 -9.13 5.21
CA VAL A 30 -6.37 -10.25 4.72
C VAL A 30 -7.81 -10.01 5.15
N LEU A 31 -8.76 -10.08 4.22
CA LEU A 31 -10.19 -10.10 4.53
C LEU A 31 -10.64 -11.57 4.61
N PRO A 32 -10.71 -12.18 5.81
CA PRO A 32 -11.07 -13.59 5.97
C PRO A 32 -12.55 -13.87 5.65
N GLN A 33 -13.37 -12.81 5.58
CA GLN A 33 -14.81 -12.90 5.39
C GLN A 33 -15.21 -13.13 3.92
N VAL A 34 -14.24 -13.08 2.99
CA VAL A 34 -14.54 -13.07 1.55
C VAL A 34 -13.60 -14.01 0.80
N ASP A 35 -14.15 -15.10 0.27
CA ASP A 35 -13.44 -15.99 -0.64
C ASP A 35 -13.34 -15.37 -2.04
N CYS A 36 -12.17 -15.47 -2.66
CA CYS A 36 -11.95 -14.98 -4.03
C CYS A 36 -12.63 -15.82 -5.11
N GLY A 37 -13.25 -16.96 -4.75
CA GLY A 37 -13.84 -17.91 -5.69
C GLY A 37 -15.26 -17.60 -6.17
N GLY A 38 -15.98 -16.62 -5.59
CA GLY A 38 -17.45 -16.54 -5.70
C GLY A 38 -18.09 -15.41 -6.50
N GLY A 39 -17.36 -14.35 -6.90
CA GLY A 39 -17.95 -13.26 -7.70
C GLY A 39 -17.70 -11.85 -7.15
N GLY A 40 -16.46 -11.38 -7.28
CA GLY A 40 -16.15 -9.95 -7.16
C GLY A 40 -16.31 -9.31 -5.77
N ALA A 41 -16.84 -10.02 -4.77
CA ALA A 41 -17.08 -9.50 -3.42
C ALA A 41 -15.80 -8.98 -2.74
N CYS A 42 -14.66 -9.67 -2.94
CA CYS A 42 -13.36 -9.21 -2.45
C CYS A 42 -12.99 -7.83 -3.03
N GLY A 43 -13.21 -7.65 -4.33
CA GLY A 43 -12.91 -6.40 -5.01
C GLY A 43 -13.86 -5.26 -4.64
N ALA A 44 -15.15 -5.56 -4.46
CA ALA A 44 -16.14 -4.60 -4.02
C ALA A 44 -15.86 -4.15 -2.57
N LEU A 45 -15.64 -5.08 -1.64
CA LEU A 45 -15.35 -4.73 -0.24
C LEU A 45 -14.07 -3.90 -0.10
N CYS A 46 -12.96 -4.34 -0.72
CA CYS A 46 -11.69 -3.63 -0.62
C CYS A 46 -11.78 -2.21 -1.17
N ARG A 47 -12.48 -2.02 -2.30
CA ARG A 47 -12.71 -0.69 -2.87
C ARG A 47 -13.66 0.16 -2.02
N GLN A 48 -14.74 -0.40 -1.48
CA GLN A 48 -15.71 0.36 -0.69
C GLN A 48 -15.20 0.76 0.70
N LEU A 49 -14.56 -0.16 1.42
CA LEU A 49 -14.16 0.07 2.81
C LEU A 49 -12.84 0.83 2.92
N LYS A 50 -11.88 0.54 2.05
CA LYS A 50 -10.50 1.00 2.18
C LYS A 50 -10.02 1.83 1.00
N HIS A 51 -10.85 2.01 -0.04
CA HIS A 51 -10.41 2.58 -1.32
C HIS A 51 -9.13 1.92 -1.85
N GLY A 52 -8.99 0.63 -1.55
CA GLY A 52 -7.78 -0.15 -1.79
C GLY A 52 -7.82 -0.95 -3.09
N ILE A 53 -6.70 -1.62 -3.34
CA ILE A 53 -6.49 -2.54 -4.45
C ILE A 53 -6.66 -3.97 -3.92
N PRO A 54 -7.66 -4.71 -4.41
CA PRO A 54 -7.86 -6.11 -4.04
C PRO A 54 -6.85 -7.02 -4.76
N GLN A 55 -6.37 -8.03 -4.07
CA GLN A 55 -5.50 -9.08 -4.58
C GLN A 55 -5.99 -10.43 -4.06
N CYS A 56 -6.07 -11.43 -4.94
CA CYS A 56 -6.41 -12.79 -4.56
C CYS A 56 -5.12 -13.61 -4.47
N LEU A 57 -4.75 -14.00 -3.26
CA LEU A 57 -3.50 -14.73 -3.01
C LEU A 57 -3.82 -16.16 -2.55
N PRO A 58 -3.11 -17.18 -3.08
CA PRO A 58 -3.24 -18.54 -2.59
C PRO A 58 -2.69 -18.62 -1.16
N THR A 59 -3.47 -19.22 -0.25
CA THR A 59 -3.03 -19.54 1.11
C THR A 59 -2.44 -20.95 1.15
N SER A 60 -1.63 -21.24 2.18
CA SER A 60 -1.04 -22.57 2.44
C SER A 60 -2.06 -23.70 2.49
N ASN A 61 -3.35 -23.40 2.70
CA ASN A 61 -4.43 -24.38 2.74
C ASN A 61 -5.10 -24.63 1.38
N GLY A 62 -4.51 -24.13 0.28
CA GLY A 62 -5.04 -24.30 -1.09
C GLY A 62 -6.27 -23.43 -1.40
N LYS A 63 -6.71 -22.59 -0.46
CA LYS A 63 -7.78 -21.60 -0.67
C LYS A 63 -7.21 -20.30 -1.24
N LEU A 64 -8.07 -19.46 -1.84
CA LEU A 64 -7.71 -18.11 -2.28
C LEU A 64 -8.18 -17.11 -1.22
N ALA A 65 -7.25 -16.48 -0.52
CA ALA A 65 -7.55 -15.41 0.41
C ALA A 65 -7.65 -14.06 -0.32
N CYS A 66 -8.59 -13.23 0.10
CA CYS A 66 -8.68 -11.84 -0.31
C CYS A 66 -7.68 -11.00 0.50
N TYR A 67 -6.73 -10.36 -0.17
CA TYR A 67 -5.80 -9.39 0.41
C TYR A 67 -6.10 -8.00 -0.14
N CYS A 68 -6.26 -7.02 0.74
CA CYS A 68 -6.57 -5.65 0.34
C CYS A 68 -5.40 -4.73 0.68
N THR A 69 -4.81 -4.11 -0.34
CA THR A 69 -3.71 -3.15 -0.18
C THR A 69 -4.24 -1.73 -0.32
N TYR A 70 -4.04 -0.88 0.67
CA TYR A 70 -4.53 0.49 0.70
C TYR A 70 -3.49 1.44 1.30
N LEU A 71 -3.70 2.74 1.10
CA LEU A 71 -2.90 3.76 1.77
C LEU A 71 -3.27 3.76 3.25
N CYS A 72 -2.29 3.52 4.13
CA CYS A 72 -2.51 3.64 5.57
C CYS A 72 -3.05 5.05 5.88
N PRO A 73 -4.12 5.17 6.68
CA PRO A 73 -4.47 6.47 7.24
C PRO A 73 -3.28 7.01 8.06
N PRO A 74 -3.05 8.33 8.04
CA PRO A 74 -1.98 8.98 8.79
C PRO A 74 -2.14 8.83 10.30
#